data_AF-A0A3A0C873-F1
#
_entry.id   AF-A0A3A0C873-F1
#
_cell.length_a   1.000
_cell.length_b   1.000
_cell.length_c   1.000
_cell.angle_alpha   90.00
_cell.angle_beta   90.00
_cell.angle_gamma   90.00
#
_symmetry.space_group_name_H-M   'P 1'
#
loop_
_entity.id
_entity.type
_entity.pdbx_description
1 polymer ?
#
loop_
_entity_poly.entity_id
_entity_poly.type
_entity_poly.pdbx_seq_one_letter_code
_entity_poly.pdbx_strand_id
1 'polypeptide(L)'
;MAPTRRHDEDDDEIDLPQEIDLANDDSGDEADMVCPACGRAVWPGTEKCPHCGDWIRPTYARHWRWKHTVFLVAVALMLLAMIRFAL
;
A
#
# COMPACT_ATOMS: atom_id res chain seq x y z
N MET A 1 18.75 -20.95 46.92
CA MET A 1 17.57 -20.07 46.73
C MET A 1 17.85 -19.13 45.56
N ALA A 2 17.12 -19.28 44.46
CA ALA A 2 17.16 -18.33 43.34
C ALA A 2 15.94 -17.39 43.43
N PRO A 3 16.06 -16.09 43.16
CA PRO A 3 14.93 -15.18 43.18
C PRO A 3 14.05 -15.40 41.94
N THR A 4 12.78 -15.75 42.14
CA THR A 4 11.77 -15.73 41.08
C THR A 4 11.44 -14.28 40.78
N ARG A 5 11.94 -13.77 39.65
CA ARG A 5 11.53 -12.47 39.11
C ARG A 5 10.05 -12.61 38.70
N ARG A 6 9.15 -12.15 39.57
CA ARG A 6 7.75 -11.91 39.21
C ARG A 6 7.77 -10.86 38.09
N HIS A 7 7.40 -11.28 36.89
CA HIS A 7 7.01 -10.36 35.83
C HIS A 7 5.60 -9.94 36.25
N ASP A 8 5.51 -8.74 36.79
CA ASP A 8 4.21 -8.09 36.94
C ASP A 8 3.63 -7.99 35.52
N GLU A 9 2.44 -8.55 35.32
CA GLU A 9 1.69 -8.48 34.08
C GLU A 9 1.25 -7.02 33.91
N ASP A 10 2.13 -6.23 33.29
CA ASP A 10 1.76 -4.97 32.67
C ASP A 10 0.77 -5.33 31.55
N ASP A 11 -0.52 -5.22 31.88
CA ASP A 11 -1.65 -5.20 30.95
C ASP A 11 -1.49 -3.93 30.07
N ASP A 12 -0.48 -3.95 29.22
CA ASP A 12 -0.31 -2.99 28.14
C ASP A 12 -1.49 -3.25 27.19
N GLU A 13 -2.55 -2.47 27.37
CA GLU A 13 -3.68 -2.37 26.46
C GLU A 13 -3.11 -2.11 25.06
N ILE A 14 -2.97 -3.19 24.28
CA ILE A 14 -2.42 -3.11 22.92
C ILE A 14 -3.43 -2.30 22.13
N ASP A 15 -3.09 -1.03 21.86
CA ASP A 15 -3.88 -0.15 20.99
C ASP A 15 -4.17 -0.89 19.69
N LEU A 16 -5.43 -1.30 19.53
CA LEU A 16 -5.86 -2.01 18.34
C LEU A 16 -5.68 -1.09 17.14
N PRO A 17 -5.23 -1.62 15.98
CA PRO A 17 -5.06 -0.82 14.78
C PRO A 17 -6.39 -0.13 14.44
N GLN A 18 -6.33 1.16 14.14
CA GLN A 18 -7.52 1.94 13.81
C GLN A 18 -8.12 1.43 12.49
N GLU A 19 -9.44 1.53 12.33
CA GLU A 19 -10.12 1.10 11.10
C GLU A 19 -9.54 1.77 9.83
N ILE A 20 -8.96 2.97 9.98
CA ILE A 20 -8.27 3.71 8.91
C ILE A 20 -7.03 2.95 8.41
N ASP A 21 -6.31 2.27 9.31
CA ASP A 21 -5.12 1.49 8.98
C ASP A 21 -5.48 0.16 8.30
N LEU A 22 -6.64 -0.42 8.67
CA LEU A 22 -7.16 -1.66 8.08
C LEU A 22 -7.88 -1.43 6.73
N ALA A 23 -8.40 -0.21 6.51
CA ALA A 23 -9.04 0.18 5.24
C ALA A 23 -8.04 0.36 4.10
N ASN A 24 -6.75 0.41 4.40
CA ASN A 24 -5.68 0.29 3.43
C ASN A 24 -5.31 -1.19 3.27
N ASP A 25 -6.21 -1.98 2.67
CA ASP A 25 -5.88 -3.26 2.02
C ASP A 25 -4.97 -2.95 0.82
N ASP A 26 -3.76 -2.51 1.15
CA ASP A 26 -2.58 -2.83 0.37
C ASP A 26 -2.43 -4.34 0.57
N SER A 27 -3.15 -5.09 -0.25
CA SER A 27 -2.73 -6.43 -0.64
C SER A 27 -1.38 -6.20 -1.27
N GLY A 28 -0.38 -6.12 -0.38
CA GLY A 28 1.02 -6.08 -0.69
C GLY A 28 1.27 -7.41 -1.34
N ASP A 29 0.97 -7.45 -2.63
CA ASP A 29 1.58 -8.40 -3.52
C ASP A 29 3.06 -8.24 -3.18
N GLU A 30 3.62 -9.20 -2.45
CA GLU A 30 5.03 -9.56 -2.53
C GLU A 30 5.31 -10.01 -3.97
N ALA A 31 4.99 -9.13 -4.92
CA ALA A 31 5.39 -9.20 -6.28
C ALA A 31 6.88 -8.95 -6.22
N ASP A 32 7.65 -10.01 -6.46
CA ASP A 32 9.07 -9.93 -6.75
C ASP A 32 9.33 -8.66 -7.57
N MET A 33 9.98 -7.67 -6.95
CA MET A 33 10.25 -6.42 -7.63
C MET A 33 11.21 -6.75 -8.76
N VAL A 34 10.91 -6.26 -9.96
CA VAL A 34 11.79 -6.46 -11.11
C VAL A 34 12.65 -5.21 -11.28
N CYS A 35 13.96 -5.39 -11.45
CA CYS A 35 14.86 -4.29 -11.72
C CYS A 35 14.44 -3.58 -13.03
N PRO A 36 14.13 -2.28 -13.02
CA PRO A 36 13.69 -1.57 -14.21
C PRO A 36 14.80 -1.42 -15.27
N ALA A 37 16.07 -1.57 -14.88
CA ALA A 37 17.20 -1.47 -15.79
C ALA A 37 17.51 -2.78 -16.51
N CYS A 38 17.50 -3.92 -15.80
CA CYS A 38 17.91 -5.22 -16.37
C CYS A 38 16.81 -6.28 -16.44
N GLY A 39 15.62 -6.02 -15.89
CA GLY A 39 14.47 -6.92 -15.98
C GLY A 39 14.55 -8.17 -15.11
N ARG A 40 15.52 -8.27 -14.20
CA ARG A 40 15.65 -9.41 -13.28
C ARG A 40 14.91 -9.17 -11.97
N ALA A 41 14.36 -10.23 -11.40
CA ALA A 41 13.79 -10.21 -10.06
C ALA A 41 14.85 -9.80 -9.04
N VAL A 42 14.44 -8.93 -8.11
CA VAL A 42 15.26 -8.41 -7.03
C VAL A 42 14.42 -8.39 -5.76
N TRP A 43 15.08 -8.53 -4.61
CA TRP A 43 14.39 -8.49 -3.33
C TRP A 43 13.71 -7.13 -3.10
N PRO A 44 12.49 -7.11 -2.55
CA PRO A 44 11.86 -5.88 -2.13
C PRO A 44 12.75 -5.14 -1.12
N GLY A 45 12.90 -3.82 -1.30
CA GLY A 45 13.74 -2.98 -0.44
C GLY A 45 15.23 -2.90 -0.82
N THR A 46 15.67 -3.57 -1.90
CA THR A 46 17.05 -3.39 -2.38
C THR A 46 17.24 -2.06 -3.10
N GLU A 47 18.18 -1.23 -2.61
CA GLU A 47 18.48 0.08 -3.21
C GLU A 47 19.26 -0.04 -4.53
N LYS A 48 20.01 -1.13 -4.70
CA LYS A 48 20.91 -1.34 -5.82
C LYS A 48 20.82 -2.77 -6.33
N CYS A 49 20.58 -2.94 -7.61
CA CYS A 49 20.41 -4.24 -8.24
C CYS A 49 21.71 -5.08 -8.15
N PRO A 50 21.67 -6.30 -7.60
CA PRO A 50 22.84 -7.17 -7.52
C PRO A 50 23.24 -7.77 -8.88
N HIS A 51 22.38 -7.68 -9.89
CA HIS A 51 22.64 -8.27 -11.20
C HIS A 51 23.30 -7.31 -12.19
N CYS A 52 22.90 -6.03 -12.20
CA CYS A 52 23.45 -5.03 -13.12
C CYS A 52 24.20 -3.90 -12.42
N GLY A 53 24.01 -3.73 -11.10
CA GLY A 53 24.64 -2.65 -10.34
C GLY A 53 23.94 -1.30 -10.45
N ASP A 54 22.77 -1.20 -11.10
CA ASP A 54 22.00 0.05 -11.14
C ASP A 54 21.19 0.29 -9.88
N TRP A 55 20.92 1.56 -9.58
CA TRP A 55 20.08 1.98 -8.47
C TRP A 55 18.59 1.75 -8.79
N ILE A 56 17.89 1.10 -7.87
CA ILE A 56 16.45 0.81 -8.01
C ILE A 56 15.70 2.03 -7.46
N ARG A 57 15.16 2.81 -8.38
CA ARG A 57 14.24 3.91 -8.02
C ARG A 57 12.82 3.37 -8.07
N PRO A 58 12.13 3.30 -6.93
CA PRO A 58 10.77 2.81 -6.90
C PRO A 58 9.85 3.75 -7.67
N THR A 59 9.22 3.23 -8.71
CA THR A 59 8.21 3.94 -9.48
C THR A 59 6.83 3.64 -8.87
N TYR A 60 6.58 4.12 -7.66
CA TYR A 60 5.25 4.07 -7.05
C TYR A 60 4.33 5.07 -7.74
N ALA A 61 3.83 4.75 -8.93
CA ALA A 61 2.96 5.68 -9.64
C ALA A 61 2.11 5.00 -10.71
N ARG A 62 1.22 4.05 -10.36
CA ARG A 62 0.15 3.75 -11.33
C ARG A 62 -1.17 3.22 -10.83
N HIS A 63 -1.26 2.57 -9.67
CA HIS A 63 -2.52 1.86 -9.37
C HIS A 63 -3.62 2.79 -8.79
N TRP A 64 -3.28 3.78 -7.96
CA TRP A 64 -4.29 4.66 -7.34
C TRP A 64 -5.03 5.54 -8.36
N ARG A 65 -4.33 5.99 -9.42
CA ARG A 65 -4.90 6.90 -10.44
C ARG A 65 -6.08 6.30 -11.21
N TRP A 66 -6.15 4.98 -11.39
CA TRP A 66 -7.23 4.35 -12.15
C TRP A 66 -8.57 4.39 -11.40
N LYS A 67 -8.55 4.13 -10.09
CA LYS A 67 -9.76 4.23 -9.24
C LYS A 67 -10.31 5.66 -9.20
N HIS A 68 -9.45 6.68 -9.16
CA HIS A 68 -9.88 8.08 -9.20
C HIS A 68 -10.51 8.49 -10.54
N THR A 69 -9.94 8.05 -11.67
CA THR A 69 -10.52 8.37 -12.98
C THR A 69 -11.90 7.76 -13.17
N VAL A 70 -12.12 6.52 -12.70
CA VAL A 70 -13.43 5.85 -12.79
C VAL A 70 -14.45 6.55 -11.90
N PHE A 71 -14.07 6.92 -10.66
CA PHE A 71 -14.94 7.65 -9.75
C PHE A 71 -15.37 9.02 -10.31
N LEU A 72 -14.43 9.81 -10.84
CA LEU A 72 -14.74 11.13 -11.42
C LEU A 72 -15.68 11.03 -12.64
N VAL A 73 -15.47 10.03 -13.51
CA VAL A 73 -16.34 9.79 -14.67
C VAL A 73 -17.75 9.38 -14.22
N ALA A 74 -17.87 8.51 -13.22
CA ALA A 74 -19.18 8.08 -12.69
C ALA A 74 -19.97 9.25 -12.10
N VAL A 75 -19.31 10.11 -11.31
CA VAL A 75 -19.94 11.32 -10.74
C VAL A 75 -20.37 12.28 -11.84
N ALA A 76 -19.53 12.53 -12.84
CA ALA A 76 -19.87 13.41 -13.96
C ALA A 76 -21.09 12.90 -14.75
N LEU A 77 -21.17 11.59 -15.02
CA LEU A 77 -22.32 10.97 -15.70
C LEU A 77 -23.61 11.10 -14.88
N MET A 78 -23.54 10.89 -13.56
CA MET A 78 -24.68 11.05 -12.67
C MET A 78 -25.21 12.49 -12.68
N LEU A 79 -24.32 13.49 -12.61
CA LEU A 79 -24.69 14.91 -12.66
C LEU A 79 -25.33 15.28 -14.01
N LEU A 80 -24.78 14.80 -15.12
CA LEU A 80 -25.37 15.05 -16.45
C LEU A 80 -26.76 14.43 -16.59
N ALA A 81 -26.96 13.22 -16.03
CA ALA A 81 -28.28 12.59 -16.00
C ALA A 81 -29.28 13.40 -15.17
N MET A 82 -28.87 13.89 -14.00
CA MET A 82 -29.70 14.77 -13.17
C MET A 82 -30.08 16.08 -13.87
N ILE A 83 -29.12 16.74 -14.52
CA ILE A 83 -29.37 17.99 -15.26
C ILE A 83 -30.34 17.74 -16.42
N ARG A 84 -30.16 16.64 -17.15
CA ARG A 84 -31.06 16.23 -18.24
C ARG A 84 -32.47 15.86 -17.77
N PHE A 85 -32.61 15.41 -16.52
CA PHE A 85 -33.91 15.11 -15.91
C PHE A 85 -34.63 16.36 -15.41
N ALA A 86 -33.88 17.45 -15.14
CA ALA A 86 -34.42 18.69 -14.57
C ALA A 86 -34.75 19.79 -15.61
N LEU A 87 -34.33 19.63 -16.87
CA LEU A 87 -34.57 20.55 -18.01
C LEU A 87 -35.65 20.01 -18.94
#